data_AF-A0A0U3TE38-F1
#
_entry.id   AF-A0A0U3TE38-F1
#
_cell.length_a   1.000
_cell.length_b   1.000
_cell.length_c   1.000
_cell.angle_alpha   90.00
_cell.angle_beta   90.00
_cell.angle_gamma   90.00
#
_symmetry.space_group_name_H-M   'P 1'
#
loop_
_entity.id
_entity.type
_entity.pdbx_description
1 polymer ?
#
loop_
_entity_poly.entity_id
_entity_poly.type
_entity_poly.pdbx_seq_one_letter_code
_entity_poly.pdbx_strand_id
1 'polypeptide(L)'
;MDFSPVFHACAAVAVQCIFGLMLGDWLSGAVLGCLWFIAREQTQAEYRWIAEFGNGHRENMPWWGGFVIRAWDMPSLLDMLVPVIACALVYVAVMA
;
A
#
# COMPACT_ATOMS: atom_id res chain seq x y z
N MET A 1 9.57 6.32 17.38
CA MET A 1 9.40 5.09 16.56
C MET A 1 8.12 5.27 15.78
N ASP A 2 8.17 4.99 14.48
CA ASP A 2 6.98 5.04 13.61
C ASP A 2 6.30 3.67 13.60
N PHE A 3 5.00 3.65 13.91
CA PHE A 3 4.19 2.44 13.99
C PHE A 3 3.13 2.38 12.90
N SER A 4 3.10 3.35 11.98
CA SER A 4 2.17 3.38 10.86
C SER A 4 2.16 2.08 10.04
N PRO A 5 3.29 1.39 9.74
CA PRO A 5 3.24 0.16 8.96
C PRO A 5 2.47 -0.97 9.67
N VAL A 6 2.55 -1.00 11.00
CA VAL A 6 1.82 -1.99 11.82
C VAL A 6 0.32 -1.70 11.78
N PHE A 7 -0.08 -0.43 11.94
CA PHE A 7 -1.49 -0.06 11.85
C PHE A 7 -2.08 -0.30 10.46
N HIS A 8 -1.30 -0.05 9.40
CA HIS A 8 -1.70 -0.36 8.03
C HIS A 8 -1.89 -1.87 7.81
N ALA A 9 -0.98 -2.70 8.34
CA ALA A 9 -1.14 -4.15 8.29
C ALA A 9 -2.37 -4.62 9.06
N CYS A 10 -2.62 -4.10 10.26
CA CYS A 10 -3.82 -4.41 11.01
C CYS A 10 -5.10 -4.05 10.24
N ALA A 11 -5.12 -2.89 9.57
CA ALA A 11 -6.27 -2.47 8.76
C ALA A 11 -6.47 -3.36 7.53
N ALA A 12 -5.41 -3.68 6.79
CA ALA A 12 -5.49 -4.56 5.62
C ALA A 12 -5.94 -5.98 6.00
N VAL A 13 -5.37 -6.55 7.08
CA VAL A 13 -5.78 -7.86 7.59
C VAL A 13 -7.21 -7.83 8.12
N ALA A 14 -7.68 -6.74 8.72
CA ALA A 14 -9.08 -6.62 9.12
C ALA A 14 -10.02 -6.70 7.90
N VAL A 15 -9.71 -6.01 6.80
CA VAL A 15 -10.47 -6.12 5.54
C VAL A 15 -10.42 -7.55 4.99
N GLN A 16 -9.24 -8.18 5.01
CA GLN A 16 -9.07 -9.57 4.60
C GLN A 16 -9.95 -10.52 5.42
N CYS A 17 -9.96 -10.39 6.74
CA CYS A 17 -10.78 -11.20 7.63
C CYS A 17 -12.27 -10.97 7.41
N ILE A 18 -12.71 -9.73 7.15
CA ILE A 18 -14.13 -9.44 6.85
C ILE A 18 -14.59 -10.25 5.63
N PHE A 19 -13.84 -10.19 4.52
CA PHE A 19 -14.18 -10.93 3.31
C PHE A 19 -14.04 -12.44 3.50
N GLY A 20 -12.95 -12.89 4.14
CA GLY A 20 -12.69 -14.30 4.42
C GLY A 20 -13.77 -14.95 5.29
N LEU A 21 -14.20 -14.27 6.35
CA LEU A 21 -15.20 -14.79 7.29
C LEU A 21 -16.64 -14.65 6.79
N MET A 22 -16.98 -13.58 6.07
CA MET A 22 -18.35 -13.34 5.60
C MET A 22 -18.66 -14.00 4.26
N LEU A 23 -17.68 -14.06 3.35
CA LEU A 23 -17.86 -14.50 1.97
C LEU A 23 -17.06 -15.76 1.62
N GLY A 24 -16.17 -16.21 2.51
CA GLY A 24 -15.22 -17.29 2.21
C GLY A 24 -14.09 -16.87 1.26
N ASP A 25 -14.00 -15.58 0.90
CA ASP A 25 -13.06 -15.07 -0.10
C ASP A 25 -11.90 -14.30 0.54
N TRP A 26 -10.93 -15.08 1.03
CA TRP A 26 -9.72 -14.54 1.69
C TRP A 26 -8.80 -13.78 0.73
N LEU A 27 -8.81 -14.12 -0.56
CA LEU A 27 -7.92 -13.51 -1.54
C LEU A 27 -8.40 -12.10 -1.90
N SER A 28 -9.69 -11.94 -2.20
CA SER A 28 -10.24 -10.62 -2.56
C SER A 28 -10.09 -9.61 -1.43
N GLY A 29 -10.33 -10.01 -0.18
CA GLY A 29 -10.12 -9.15 0.97
C GLY A 29 -8.66 -8.72 1.15
N ALA A 30 -7.71 -9.66 0.96
CA ALA A 30 -6.28 -9.36 0.99
C ALA A 30 -5.88 -8.35 -0.09
N VAL A 31 -6.31 -8.59 -1.33
CA VAL A 31 -6.02 -7.72 -2.48
C VAL A 31 -6.58 -6.33 -2.26
N LEU A 32 -7.84 -6.21 -1.83
CA LEU A 32 -8.47 -4.91 -1.56
C LEU A 32 -7.77 -4.14 -0.43
N GLY A 33 -7.45 -4.82 0.68
CA GLY A 33 -6.73 -4.21 1.80
C GLY A 33 -5.33 -3.71 1.40
N CYS A 34 -4.60 -4.49 0.61
CA CYS A 34 -3.27 -4.12 0.14
C CYS A 34 -3.30 -3.00 -0.91
N LEU A 35 -4.24 -3.08 -1.88
CA LEU A 35 -4.36 -2.08 -2.94
C LEU A 35 -4.62 -0.68 -2.39
N TRP A 36 -5.37 -0.57 -1.29
CA TRP A 36 -5.58 0.71 -0.61
C TRP A 36 -4.26 1.39 -0.23
N PHE A 37 -3.36 0.67 0.44
CA PHE A 37 -2.07 1.22 0.87
C PHE A 37 -1.09 1.40 -0.29
N ILE A 38 -1.08 0.51 -1.27
CA ILE A 38 -0.28 0.70 -2.49
C ILE A 38 -0.70 1.98 -3.22
N ALA A 39 -2.01 2.21 -3.41
CA ALA A 39 -2.52 3.42 -4.04
C ALA A 39 -2.21 4.68 -3.21
N ARG A 40 -2.38 4.62 -1.89
CA ARG A 40 -2.01 5.71 -0.98
C ARG A 40 -0.54 6.09 -1.13
N GLU A 41 0.38 5.12 -1.07
CA GLU A 41 1.81 5.41 -1.17
C GLU A 41 2.22 5.86 -2.58
N GLN A 42 1.57 5.34 -3.61
CA GLN A 42 1.76 5.81 -4.99
C GLN A 42 1.40 7.30 -5.11
N THR A 43 0.27 7.75 -4.55
CA THR A 43 -0.09 9.18 -4.57
C THR A 43 0.84 10.04 -3.73
N GLN A 44 1.36 9.54 -2.60
CA GLN A 44 2.42 10.25 -1.85
C GLN A 44 3.71 10.39 -2.64
N ALA A 45 4.09 9.35 -3.39
CA ALA A 45 5.22 9.42 -4.30
C ALA A 45 4.98 10.44 -5.44
N GLU A 46 3.75 10.62 -5.92
CA GLU A 46 3.43 11.70 -6.87
C GLU A 46 3.73 13.08 -6.28
N TYR A 47 3.30 13.35 -5.04
CA TYR A 47 3.58 14.63 -4.38
C TYR A 47 5.09 14.90 -4.23
N ARG A 48 5.85 13.88 -3.82
CA ARG A 48 7.32 13.97 -3.75
C ARG A 48 7.94 14.19 -5.14
N TRP A 49 7.44 13.49 -6.16
CA TRP A 49 7.91 13.67 -7.53
C TRP A 49 7.70 15.10 -8.01
N ILE A 50 6.52 15.68 -7.78
CA ILE A 50 6.20 17.06 -8.20
C ILE A 50 7.13 18.06 -7.52
N ALA A 51 7.40 17.86 -6.23
CA ALA A 51 8.30 18.73 -5.48
C ALA A 51 9.76 18.63 -5.97
N GLU A 52 10.25 17.43 -6.28
CA GLU A 52 11.65 17.20 -6.63
C GLU A 52 11.96 17.43 -8.12
N PHE A 53 11.10 16.97 -9.02
CA PHE A 53 11.33 16.96 -10.47
C PHE A 53 10.39 17.88 -11.23
N GLY A 54 9.21 18.17 -10.68
CA GLY A 54 8.17 18.97 -11.33
C GLY A 54 8.27 20.47 -11.11
N ASN A 55 9.30 20.97 -10.40
CA ASN A 55 9.38 22.36 -9.92
C ASN A 55 8.14 22.80 -9.11
N GLY A 56 7.46 21.85 -8.45
CA GLY A 56 6.22 22.11 -7.70
C GLY A 56 4.95 22.13 -8.56
N HIS A 57 5.03 21.88 -9.86
CA HIS A 57 3.92 21.96 -10.80
C HIS A 57 3.45 20.57 -11.26
N ARG A 58 2.15 20.26 -11.08
CA ARG A 58 1.56 18.96 -11.44
C ARG A 58 1.54 18.73 -12.94
N GLU A 59 1.44 19.80 -13.75
CA GLU A 59 1.46 19.74 -15.20
C GLU A 59 2.79 19.19 -15.76
N ASN A 60 3.88 19.30 -15.01
CA ASN A 60 5.19 18.78 -15.39
C ASN A 60 5.33 17.29 -15.08
N MET A 61 4.44 16.71 -14.28
CA MET A 61 4.52 15.31 -13.89
C MET A 61 3.87 14.39 -14.93
N PRO A 62 4.62 13.42 -15.50
CA PRO A 62 4.03 12.42 -16.36
C PRO A 62 3.02 11.57 -15.58
N TRP A 63 2.05 10.98 -16.27
CA TRP A 63 1.02 10.15 -15.63
C TRP A 63 1.58 8.96 -14.81
N TRP A 64 2.82 8.53 -15.09
CA TRP A 64 3.53 7.47 -14.38
C TRP A 64 4.48 7.96 -13.28
N GLY A 65 4.48 9.27 -12.95
CA GLY A 65 5.43 9.87 -12.00
C GLY A 65 5.47 9.20 -10.62
N GLY A 66 4.32 8.74 -10.10
CA GLY A 66 4.25 8.04 -8.81
C GLY A 66 4.93 6.66 -8.79
N PHE A 67 5.34 6.11 -9.94
CA PHE A 67 6.08 4.84 -10.02
C PHE A 67 7.61 5.04 -10.08
N VAL A 68 8.09 6.28 -10.06
CA VAL A 68 9.52 6.58 -10.11
C VAL A 68 10.14 6.31 -8.75
N ILE A 69 10.90 5.23 -8.64
CA ILE A 69 11.54 4.77 -7.37
C ILE A 69 12.32 5.89 -6.66
N ARG A 70 12.93 6.82 -7.40
CA ARG A 70 13.66 7.96 -6.80
C ARG A 70 12.76 8.86 -5.93
N ALA A 71 11.47 8.94 -6.23
CA ALA A 71 10.49 9.70 -5.46
C ALA A 71 9.92 8.92 -4.24
N TRP A 72 10.38 7.69 -3.99
CA TRP A 72 9.95 6.86 -2.86
C TRP A 72 10.98 6.92 -1.74
N ASP A 73 10.48 7.02 -0.50
CA ASP A 73 11.28 6.94 0.70
C ASP A 73 11.04 5.60 1.43
N MET A 74 11.94 5.29 2.37
CA MET A 74 11.85 4.04 3.14
C MET A 74 10.54 3.92 3.95
N PRO A 75 10.04 4.98 4.62
CA PRO A 75 8.74 4.92 5.29
C PRO A 75 7.60 4.52 4.36
N SER A 76 7.47 5.14 3.19
CA SER A 76 6.45 4.77 2.20
C SER A 76 6.61 3.33 1.70
N LEU A 77 7.84 2.85 1.52
CA LEU A 77 8.07 1.45 1.17
C LEU A 77 7.57 0.51 2.27
N LEU A 78 7.79 0.83 3.55
CA LEU A 78 7.30 0.02 4.67
C LEU A 78 5.77 0.08 4.79
N ASP A 79 5.19 1.27 4.63
CA ASP A 79 3.73 1.48 4.66
C ASP A 79 3.01 0.70 3.56
N MET A 80 3.66 0.48 2.42
CA MET A 80 3.16 -0.37 1.35
C MET A 80 3.43 -1.86 1.58
N LEU A 81 4.66 -2.24 1.95
CA LEU A 81 5.09 -3.65 1.96
C LEU A 81 4.62 -4.42 3.20
N VAL A 82 4.57 -3.80 4.37
CA VAL A 82 4.20 -4.49 5.61
C VAL A 82 2.76 -5.01 5.56
N PRO A 83 1.75 -4.27 5.06
CA PRO A 83 0.40 -4.81 4.83
C PRO A 83 0.38 -5.98 3.85
N VAL A 84 1.13 -5.89 2.74
CA VAL A 84 1.21 -6.96 1.73
C VAL A 84 1.76 -8.25 2.31
N ILE A 85 2.87 -8.15 3.07
CA ILE A 85 3.48 -9.31 3.73
C ILE A 85 2.52 -9.89 4.76
N ALA A 86 1.89 -9.06 5.60
CA ALA A 86 0.94 -9.52 6.61
C ALA A 86 -0.25 -10.26 5.99
N CYS A 87 -0.87 -9.70 4.95
CA CYS A 87 -1.99 -10.33 4.26
C CYS A 87 -1.59 -11.63 3.54
N ALA A 88 -0.40 -11.68 2.95
CA ALA A 88 0.14 -12.89 2.33
C ALA A 88 0.36 -14.01 3.37
N LEU A 89 0.92 -13.68 4.54
CA LEU A 89 1.09 -14.64 5.63
C LEU A 89 -0.24 -15.19 6.14
N VAL A 90 -1.25 -14.32 6.33
CA VAL A 90 -2.61 -14.75 6.72
C VAL A 90 -3.22 -15.64 5.65
N TYR A 91 -3.09 -15.28 4.37
CA TYR A 91 -3.64 -16.08 3.27
C TYR A 91 -3.03 -17.48 3.23
N VAL A 92 -1.69 -17.58 3.32
CA VAL A 92 -0.99 -18.87 3.36
C VAL A 92 -1.41 -19.67 4.59
N ALA A 93 -1.54 -19.05 5.76
CA ALA A 93 -1.92 -19.75 6.99
C ALA A 93 -3.35 -20.33 6.96
N VAL A 94 -4.27 -19.73 6.21
CA VAL A 94 -5.67 -20.20 6.08
C VAL A 94 -5.84 -21.20 4.94
N MET A 95 -5.01 -21.12 3.90
CA MET A 95 -5.09 -21.98 2.71
C MET A 95 -4.17 -23.20 2.76
N ALA A 96 -3.26 -23.29 3.73
CA ALA A 96 -2.41 -24.44 4.00
C ALA A 96 -3.15 -25.51 4.83
#